data_AF-A0A2H6K7N2-F1
#
_entry.id   AF-A0A2H6K7N2-F1
#
_cell.length_a   1.000
_cell.length_b   1.000
_cell.length_c   1.000
_cell.angle_alpha   90.00
_cell.angle_beta   90.00
_cell.angle_gamma   90.00
#
_symmetry.space_group_name_H-M   'P 1'
#
loop_
_entity.id
_entity.type
_entity.pdbx_description
1 polymer ?
#
loop_
_entity_poly.entity_id
_entity_poly.type
_entity_poly.pdbx_seq_one_letter_code
_entity_poly.pdbx_strand_id
1 'polypeptide(L)' 'MRPETSRRFPQLSYAYELLSYDARPEIIVHVSPNVEHRFFADSCSLEDIQRAIDPDQYQAHLNHLRTRSLEASRDDA' A
#
# COMPACT_ATOMS: atom_id res chain seq x y z
N MET A 1 -6.95 -13.30 -3.28
CA MET A 1 -7.40 -11.92 -2.95
C MET A 1 -8.92 -11.87 -2.92
N ARG A 2 -9.52 -11.06 -2.04
CA ARG A 2 -10.99 -10.86 -2.06
C ARG A 2 -11.38 -10.00 -3.28
N PRO A 3 -12.50 -10.31 -3.96
CA PRO A 3 -12.90 -9.60 -5.18
C PRO A 3 -13.19 -8.11 -4.95
N GLU A 4 -13.67 -7.75 -3.76
CA GLU A 4 -13.94 -6.36 -3.36
C GLU A 4 -12.64 -5.54 -3.30
N THR A 5 -11.58 -6.12 -2.75
CA THR A 5 -10.26 -5.48 -2.64
C THR A 5 -9.66 -5.27 -4.02
N SER A 6 -9.76 -6.25 -4.92
CA SER A 6 -9.24 -6.14 -6.28
C SER A 6 -9.97 -5.08 -7.11
N ARG A 7 -11.27 -4.88 -6.90
CA ARG A 7 -12.03 -3.79 -7.56
C ARG A 7 -11.60 -2.42 -7.07
N ARG A 8 -11.37 -2.27 -5.76
CA ARG A 8 -11.00 -0.98 -5.15
C ARG A 8 -9.55 -0.60 -5.44
N PHE A 9 -8.66 -1.60 -5.52
CA PHE A 9 -7.23 -1.39 -5.75
C PHE A 9 -6.77 -2.27 -6.92
N PRO A 10 -7.04 -1.86 -8.18
CA PRO A 10 -6.74 -2.68 -9.36
C PRO A 10 -5.23 -2.86 -9.59
N GLN A 11 -4.40 -1.96 -9.08
CA GLN A 11 -2.94 -2.02 -9.18
C GLN A 11 -2.28 -2.73 -7.99
N LEU A 12 -3.07 -3.19 -6.99
CA LEU A 12 -2.52 -3.86 -5.83
C LEU A 12 -2.10 -5.29 -6.21
N SER A 13 -0.79 -5.53 -6.16
CA SER A 13 -0.19 -6.85 -6.29
C SER A 13 0.20 -7.42 -4.92
N TYR A 14 0.24 -8.75 -4.81
CA TYR A 14 0.77 -9.42 -3.63
C TYR A 14 1.50 -10.69 -4.08
N ALA A 15 2.57 -11.01 -3.37
CA ALA A 15 3.31 -12.25 -3.51
C ALA A 15 3.60 -12.80 -2.11
N TYR A 16 3.80 -14.11 -2.01
CA TYR A 16 4.28 -14.74 -0.80
C TYR A 16 5.35 -15.75 -1.16
N GLU A 17 6.33 -15.89 -0.29
CA GLU A 17 7.41 -16.85 -0.42
C GLU A 17 7.49 -17.65 0.87
N LEU A 18 7.66 -18.97 0.74
CA LEU A 18 7.89 -19.83 1.89
C LEU A 18 9.38 -19.77 2.24
N LEU A 19 9.66 -19.19 3.40
CA LEU A 19 11.02 -19.08 3.91
C LEU A 19 11.49 -20.41 4.53
N SER A 20 12.80 -20.54 4.74
CA SER A 20 13.39 -21.66 5.48
C SER A 20 12.91 -21.70 6.94
N TYR A 21 12.99 -22.86 7.60
CA TYR A 21 12.51 -23.04 8.98
C TYR A 21 13.10 -22.03 10.00
N ASP A 22 14.33 -21.60 9.77
CA ASP A 22 15.06 -20.70 10.69
C ASP A 22 14.86 -19.21 10.37
N ALA A 23 14.12 -18.90 9.30
CA ALA A 23 13.95 -17.54 8.83
C ALA A 23 12.73 -16.87 9.47
N ARG A 24 12.93 -15.61 9.88
CA ARG A 24 11.88 -14.80 10.53
C ARG A 24 10.83 -14.37 9.49
N PRO A 25 9.53 -14.52 9.77
CA PRO A 25 8.48 -14.08 8.85
C PRO A 25 8.46 -12.56 8.71
N GLU A 26 8.65 -12.10 7.47
CA GLU A 26 8.71 -10.69 7.10
C GLU A 26 7.50 -10.34 6.21
N ILE A 27 6.97 -9.14 6.41
CA ILE A 27 5.90 -8.55 5.60
C ILE A 27 6.44 -7.26 5.02
N ILE A 28 6.47 -7.17 3.69
CA ILE A 28 6.93 -5.99 2.97
C ILE A 28 5.74 -5.37 2.26
N VAL A 29 5.50 -4.08 2.49
CA VAL A 29 4.41 -3.31 1.90
C VAL A 29 5.00 -2.12 1.16
N HIS A 30 4.74 -2.04 -0.15
CA HIS A 30 5.11 -0.89 -0.95
C HIS A 30 3.89 0.01 -1.19
N VAL A 31 4.02 1.28 -0.84
CA VAL A 31 3.02 2.32 -1.06
C VAL A 31 3.58 3.37 -2.03
N SER A 32 2.82 3.66 -3.08
CA SER A 32 3.18 4.71 -4.03
C SER A 32 3.27 6.08 -3.35
N PRO A 33 4.23 6.96 -3.71
CA PRO A 33 5.09 6.84 -4.88
C PRO A 33 6.37 6.02 -4.69
N ASN A 34 6.90 5.84 -3.46
CA ASN A 34 8.17 5.13 -3.20
C ASN A 34 8.37 4.82 -1.69
N VAL A 35 7.31 4.50 -0.95
CA VAL A 35 7.41 4.18 0.47
C VAL A 35 7.44 2.66 0.64
N GLU A 36 8.49 2.14 1.25
CA GLU A 36 8.59 0.72 1.65
C GLU A 36 8.44 0.63 3.16
N HIS A 37 7.50 -0.20 3.60
CA HIS A 37 7.36 -0.61 4.99
C HIS A 37 7.76 -2.06 5.14
N ARG A 38 8.45 -2.35 6.23
CA ARG A 38 8.96 -3.67 6.55
C ARG A 38 8.59 -4.01 7.98
N PHE A 39 7.81 -5.08 8.13
CA PHE A 39 7.32 -5.55 9.41
C PHE A 39 7.75 -6.98 9.63
N PHE A 40 7.91 -7.34 10.90
CA PHE A 40 8.11 -8.72 11.29
C PHE A 40 6.87 -9.23 12.00
N ALA A 41 6.38 -10.39 11.57
CA ALA A 41 5.07 -10.89 12.00
C ALA A 41 5.02 -11.31 13.48
N ASP A 42 6.16 -11.48 14.12
CA ASP A 42 6.31 -11.79 15.55
C ASP A 42 6.29 -10.54 16.45
N SER A 43 6.59 -9.35 15.91
CA SER A 43 6.69 -8.10 16.69
C SER A 43 5.60 -7.08 16.38
N CYS A 44 4.88 -7.24 15.27
CA CYS A 44 3.89 -6.28 14.82
C CYS A 44 2.51 -6.91 14.77
N SER A 45 1.55 -6.30 15.46
CA SER A 45 0.14 -6.67 15.29
C SER A 45 -0.40 -6.16 13.95
N LEU A 46 -1.54 -6.70 13.53
CA LEU A 46 -2.22 -6.22 12.32
C LEU A 46 -2.64 -4.75 12.48
N GLU A 47 -3.01 -4.33 13.69
CA GLU A 47 -3.35 -2.94 14.02
C GLU A 47 -2.14 -2.00 13.90
N ASP A 48 -0.96 -2.44 14.33
CA ASP A 48 0.27 -1.65 14.19
C ASP A 48 0.64 -1.43 12.72
N ILE A 49 0.49 -2.48 11.90
CA ILE A 49 0.74 -2.40 10.46
C ILE A 49 -0.23 -1.43 9.81
N GLN A 50 -1.53 -1.51 10.14
CA GLN A 50 -2.55 -0.59 9.62
C GLN A 50 -2.24 0.86 10.00
N ARG A 51 -1.97 1.11 11.29
CA ARG A 51 -1.64 2.45 11.77
C ARG A 51 -0.41 3.04 11.10
N ALA A 52 0.58 2.21 10.74
CA ALA A 52 1.78 2.65 10.06
C ALA A 52 1.52 3.04 8.59
N ILE A 53 0.65 2.31 7.88
CA ILE A 53 0.40 2.53 6.44
C ILE A 53 -0.72 3.54 6.15
N ASP A 54 -1.67 3.74 7.07
CA ASP A 54 -2.84 4.61 6.87
C ASP A 54 -2.49 6.06 6.50
N PRO A 55 -1.50 6.72 7.15
CA PRO A 55 -1.12 8.08 6.79
C PRO A 55 -0.59 8.18 5.36
N ASP A 56 0.22 7.21 4.93
CA ASP A 56 0.82 7.20 3.60
C ASP A 56 -0.24 6.92 2.53
N GLN A 57 -1.18 6.02 2.80
CA GLN A 57 -2.33 5.78 1.92
C GLN A 57 -3.17 7.05 1.76
N TYR A 58 -3.42 7.77 2.86
CA TYR A 58 -4.17 9.03 2.82
C TYR A 58 -3.43 10.10 2.01
N GLN A 59 -2.11 10.23 2.21
CA GLN A 59 -1.29 11.19 1.48
C GLN A 59 -1.20 10.86 -0.02
N ALA A 60 -1.04 9.57 -0.36
CA ALA A 60 -1.08 9.11 -1.75
C ALA A 60 -2.44 9.41 -2.41
N HIS A 61 -3.54 9.23 -1.67
CA HIS A 61 -4.88 9.56 -2.16
C HIS A 61 -5.05 11.06 -2.41
N LEU A 62 -4.62 11.92 -1.48
CA LEU A 62 -4.64 13.37 -1.65
C LEU A 62 -3.81 13.82 -2.86
N ASN A 63 -2.62 13.24 -3.04
CA ASN A 63 -1.78 13.53 -4.19
C ASN A 63 -2.45 13.12 -5.50
N HIS A 64 -3.06 11.94 -5.55
CA HIS A 64 -3.82 11.49 -6.72
C HIS A 64 -4.99 12.41 -7.05
N LEU A 65 -5.76 12.84 -6.04
CA LEU A 65 -6.85 13.80 -6.24
C LEU A 65 -6.34 15.14 -6.77
N ARG A 66 -5.25 15.68 -6.20
CA ARG A 66 -4.64 16.93 -6.67
C ARG A 66 -4.19 16.84 -8.13
N THR A 67 -3.48 15.77 -8.50
CA THR A 67 -3.03 15.57 -9.88
C THR A 67 -4.21 15.51 -10.84
N ARG A 68 -5.26 14.75 -10.51
CA ARG A 68 -6.45 14.63 -11.36
C ARG A 68 -7.23 15.95 -11.49
N SER A 69 -7.35 16.72 -10.41
CA SER A 69 -7.97 18.05 -10.45
C SER A 69 -7.19 19.03 -11.32
N LEU A 70 -5.85 18.97 -11.31
CA LEU A 70 -4.98 19.80 -12.14
C LEU A 70 -5.04 19.38 -13.63
N GLU A 71 -5.16 18.09 -13.92
CA GLU A 71 -5.33 17.58 -15.29
C GLU A 71 -6.68 17.98 -15.89
N ALA A 72 -7.76 17.94 -15.10
CA ALA A 72 -9.10 18.34 -15.57
C ALA A 72 -9.17 19.82 -15.99
N SER A 73 -8.38 20.71 -15.37
CA SER A 73 -8.34 22.13 -15.76
C SER A 73 -7.51 22.41 -17.02
N ARG A 74 -6.78 21.42 -17.55
CA ARG A 74 -5.86 21.60 -18.67
C ARG A 74 -6.44 21.17 -20.02
N ASP A 75 -7.50 20.36 -20.02
CA ASP A 75 -8.23 19.95 -21.23
C ASP A 75 -9.30 20.96 -21.69
N ASP A 76 -9.55 22.02 -20.91
CA ASP A 76 -10.55 23.08 -21.20
C ASP A 76 -9.92 24.40 -21.74
N ALA A 77 -8.67 24.37 -22.26
CA ALA A 77 -7.97 25.54 -22.80
C ALA A 77 -7.46 25.36 -24.23
#